data_AF-A0AAV5EWE0-F1
#
_entry.id   AF-A0AAV5EWE0-F1
#
_cell.length_a   1.000
_cell.length_b   1.000
_cell.length_c   1.000
_cell.angle_alpha   90.00
_cell.angle_beta   90.00
_cell.angle_gamma   90.00
#
_symmetry.space_group_name_H-M   'P 1'
#
loop_
_entity.id
_entity.type
_entity.pdbx_description
1 polymer ?
#
loop_
_entity_poly.entity_id
_entity_poly.type
_entity_poly.pdbx_seq_one_letter_code
_entity_poly.pdbx_strand_id
1 'polypeptide(L)'
;MQSLTGTHDFKMANFSKLDGMGIGEFVDSNNFTVGGCDWNIRCVLTVLKPHTDETSAIPQPSLPQYFAHMLKDMKDADVTISVGDRLFQAHKFVLAARSDVLQSQLFGKAEELNYAKCIKVIDMDPTVFEGILHFIYTDSLPDTYPGDENAAVQCLLAAADRFACSIGGRLI
;
A
#
# COMPACT_ATOMS: atom_id res chain seq x y z
N MET A 1 -24.65 40.03 -44.17
CA MET A 1 -23.32 39.90 -43.56
C MET A 1 -22.78 38.53 -43.95
N GLN A 2 -21.68 38.47 -44.70
CA GLN A 2 -20.95 37.21 -44.92
C GLN A 2 -20.08 36.96 -43.68
N SER A 3 -20.19 35.79 -43.07
CA SER A 3 -19.26 35.34 -42.02
C SER A 3 -18.05 34.69 -42.69
N LEU A 4 -16.83 35.11 -42.32
CA LEU A 4 -15.60 34.40 -42.66
C LEU A 4 -15.21 33.49 -41.49
N THR A 5 -14.79 32.26 -41.81
CA THR A 5 -14.32 31.26 -40.84
C THR A 5 -12.89 30.88 -41.17
N GLY A 6 -12.02 30.83 -40.16
CA GLY A 6 -10.65 30.34 -40.28
C GLY A 6 -10.35 29.34 -39.17
N THR A 7 -9.36 28.46 -39.39
CA THR A 7 -8.96 27.41 -38.44
C THR A 7 -7.49 27.61 -38.07
N HIS A 8 -7.17 27.51 -36.78
CA HIS A 8 -5.81 27.57 -36.26
C HIS A 8 -5.57 26.40 -35.29
N ASP A 9 -4.58 25.57 -35.59
CA ASP A 9 -4.20 24.45 -34.73
C ASP A 9 -3.24 24.93 -33.63
N PHE A 10 -3.77 25.03 -32.42
CA PHE A 10 -2.99 25.39 -31.24
C PHE A 10 -2.52 24.12 -30.52
N LYS A 11 -1.23 23.82 -30.60
CA LYS A 11 -0.61 22.66 -29.93
C LYS A 11 0.18 23.11 -28.70
N MET A 12 -0.24 22.65 -27.53
CA MET A 12 0.52 22.83 -26.30
C MET A 12 1.66 21.81 -26.25
N ALA A 13 2.90 22.27 -26.46
CA ALA A 13 4.09 21.45 -26.29
C ALA A 13 4.56 21.47 -24.82
N ASN A 14 5.14 20.37 -24.34
CA ASN A 14 5.75 20.26 -23.01
C ASN A 14 4.78 20.52 -21.83
N PHE A 15 3.64 19.83 -21.81
CA PHE A 15 2.65 19.90 -20.74
C PHE A 15 3.26 19.73 -19.33
N SER A 16 4.31 18.92 -19.18
CA SER A 16 5.04 18.72 -17.92
C SER A 16 5.74 19.99 -17.39
N LYS A 17 6.05 20.97 -18.24
CA LYS A 17 6.64 22.26 -17.83
C LYS A 17 5.61 23.27 -17.32
N LEU A 18 4.32 22.94 -17.40
CA LEU A 18 3.24 23.74 -16.83
C LEU A 18 3.04 23.43 -15.33
N ASP A 19 3.75 22.42 -14.79
CA ASP A 19 3.81 22.21 -13.34
C ASP A 19 4.53 23.40 -12.67
N GLY A 20 3.86 24.04 -11.71
CA GLY A 20 4.33 25.26 -11.05
C GLY A 20 3.76 26.57 -11.62
N MET A 21 2.94 26.51 -12.68
CA MET A 21 2.23 27.69 -13.20
C MET A 21 1.18 28.17 -12.18
N GLY A 22 1.31 29.43 -11.76
CA GLY A 22 0.51 30.03 -10.69
C GLY A 22 -0.85 30.58 -11.15
N ILE A 23 -1.67 31.02 -10.20
CA ILE A 23 -2.94 31.70 -10.49
C ILE A 23 -2.65 32.99 -11.27
N GLY A 24 -3.22 33.11 -12.48
CA GLY A 24 -3.10 34.31 -13.32
C GLY A 24 -2.11 34.20 -14.49
N GLU A 25 -1.34 33.11 -14.56
CA GLU A 25 -0.45 32.82 -15.69
C GLU A 25 -1.27 32.28 -16.88
N PHE A 26 -0.83 32.56 -18.11
CA PHE A 26 -1.49 32.12 -19.34
C PHE A 26 -0.49 31.70 -20.42
N VAL A 27 -0.94 30.80 -21.31
CA VAL A 27 -0.21 30.45 -22.53
C VAL A 27 -0.92 31.12 -23.71
N ASP A 28 -0.17 31.94 -24.45
CA ASP A 28 -0.64 32.55 -25.68
C ASP A 28 -0.27 31.70 -26.90
N SER A 29 -1.15 31.66 -27.90
CA SER A 29 -0.81 31.18 -29.24
C SER A 29 0.03 32.22 -29.99
N ASN A 30 0.61 31.80 -31.11
CA ASN A 30 1.06 32.75 -32.13
C ASN A 30 -0.14 33.54 -32.69
N ASN A 31 0.14 34.72 -33.23
CA ASN A 31 -0.87 35.50 -33.94
C ASN A 31 -1.27 34.79 -35.25
N PHE A 32 -2.56 34.84 -35.59
CA PHE A 32 -3.09 34.35 -36.86
C PHE A 32 -4.12 35.35 -37.42
N THR A 33 -4.18 35.45 -38.76
CA THR A 33 -4.99 36.47 -39.43
C THR A 33 -6.30 35.87 -39.94
N VAL A 34 -7.44 36.43 -39.55
CA VAL A 34 -8.77 36.05 -40.06
C VAL A 34 -9.56 37.33 -40.34
N GLY A 35 -10.10 37.44 -41.55
CA GLY A 35 -10.89 38.61 -41.97
C GLY A 35 -10.09 39.92 -42.05
N GLY A 36 -8.76 39.84 -42.17
CA GLY A 36 -7.87 41.01 -42.19
C GLY A 36 -7.50 41.58 -40.82
N CYS A 37 -7.89 40.91 -39.74
CA CYS A 37 -7.48 41.22 -38.37
C CYS A 37 -6.54 40.14 -37.83
N ASP A 38 -5.60 40.53 -36.98
CA ASP A 38 -4.72 39.61 -36.26
C ASP A 38 -5.33 39.22 -34.92
N TRP A 39 -5.35 37.92 -34.66
CA TRP A 39 -5.96 37.30 -33.49
C TRP A 39 -4.93 36.45 -32.77
N ASN A 40 -5.06 36.30 -31.45
CA ASN A 40 -4.35 35.30 -30.68
C ASN A 40 -5.30 34.61 -29.69
N ILE A 41 -4.99 33.36 -29.35
CA ILE A 41 -5.73 32.58 -28.35
C ILE A 41 -4.95 32.66 -27.05
N ARG A 42 -5.60 33.14 -25.98
CA ARG A 42 -5.07 33.11 -24.61
C ARG A 42 -5.73 31.99 -23.82
N CYS A 43 -4.96 31.00 -23.39
CA CYS A 43 -5.45 29.91 -22.55
C CYS A 43 -4.95 30.06 -21.11
N VAL A 44 -5.87 30.16 -20.16
CA VAL A 44 -5.57 30.12 -18.72
C VAL A 44 -5.79 28.68 -18.26
N LEU A 45 -4.71 28.04 -17.81
CA LEU A 45 -4.76 26.69 -17.26
C LEU A 45 -4.53 26.75 -15.75
N THR A 46 -5.49 26.25 -14.98
CA THR A 46 -5.33 26.07 -13.54
C THR A 46 -5.03 24.61 -13.27
N VAL A 47 -3.78 24.29 -12.97
CA VAL A 47 -3.42 22.95 -12.48
C VAL A 47 -3.90 22.87 -11.04
N LEU A 48 -5.05 22.20 -10.84
CA LEU A 48 -5.50 21.83 -9.51
C LEU A 48 -4.55 20.77 -8.99
N LYS A 49 -3.53 21.18 -8.22
CA LYS A 49 -2.87 20.23 -7.32
C LYS A 49 -3.98 19.74 -6.37
N PRO A 50 -4.16 18.42 -6.19
CA PRO A 50 -5.11 17.94 -5.20
C PRO A 50 -4.77 18.66 -3.91
N HIS A 51 -5.76 19.37 -3.37
CA HIS A 51 -5.61 20.00 -2.07
C HIS A 51 -5.31 18.84 -1.11
N THR A 52 -4.06 18.68 -0.69
CA THR A 52 -3.84 18.30 0.69
C THR A 52 -4.35 19.49 1.46
N ASP A 53 -5.67 19.51 1.68
CA ASP A 53 -6.22 20.24 2.81
C ASP A 53 -5.31 19.88 3.99
N GLU A 54 -4.84 20.90 4.70
CA GLU A 54 -4.42 20.69 6.08
C GLU A 54 -5.65 20.12 6.79
N THR A 55 -5.69 18.80 6.75
CA THR A 55 -6.78 18.00 7.25
C THR A 55 -6.70 18.25 8.74
N SER A 56 -7.67 19.02 9.26
CA SER A 56 -8.05 19.05 10.66
C SER A 56 -7.64 17.73 11.29
N ALA A 57 -6.65 17.75 12.20
CA ALA A 57 -5.84 16.61 12.58
C ALA A 57 -6.70 15.37 12.89
N ILE A 58 -7.03 14.59 11.86
CA ILE A 58 -7.60 13.27 12.02
C ILE A 58 -6.44 12.49 12.62
N PRO A 59 -6.56 11.97 13.86
CA PRO A 59 -5.52 11.14 14.41
C PRO A 59 -5.30 10.01 13.41
N GLN A 60 -4.07 9.93 12.90
CA GLN A 60 -3.65 8.87 11.99
C GLN A 60 -4.08 7.53 12.60
N PRO A 61 -4.72 6.63 11.83
CA PRO A 61 -5.19 5.36 12.38
C PRO A 61 -4.01 4.60 12.97
N SER A 62 -3.98 4.51 14.30
CA SER A 62 -2.89 3.92 15.08
C SER A 62 -3.05 2.42 15.30
N LEU A 63 -4.05 1.81 14.68
CA LEU A 63 -4.33 0.37 14.81
C LEU A 63 -3.11 -0.50 14.45
N PRO A 64 -2.39 -0.27 13.33
CA PRO A 64 -1.19 -1.06 13.02
C PRO A 64 -0.09 -0.89 14.07
N GLN A 65 0.04 0.30 14.68
CA GLN A 65 1.01 0.56 15.74
C GLN A 65 0.63 -0.20 17.02
N TYR A 66 -0.66 -0.24 17.39
CA TYR A 66 -1.12 -1.05 18.53
C TYR A 66 -0.86 -2.54 18.31
N PHE A 67 -1.08 -3.06 17.10
CA PHE A 67 -0.73 -4.44 16.78
C PHE A 67 0.78 -4.69 16.78
N ALA A 68 1.59 -3.75 16.29
CA ALA A 68 3.05 -3.84 16.38
C ALA A 68 3.53 -3.90 17.84
N HIS A 69 2.93 -3.10 18.73
CA HIS A 69 3.20 -3.16 20.17
C HIS A 69 2.76 -4.50 20.77
N MET A 70 1.59 -5.01 20.39
CA MET A 70 1.11 -6.31 20.85
C MET A 70 2.01 -7.46 20.41
N LEU A 71 2.55 -7.42 19.19
CA LEU A 71 3.57 -8.35 18.72
C LEU A 71 4.87 -8.20 19.52
N LYS A 72 5.31 -6.97 19.80
CA LYS A 72 6.56 -6.74 20.53
C LYS A 72 6.48 -7.17 22.00
N ASP A 73 5.39 -6.86 22.66
CA ASP A 73 5.21 -7.07 24.10
C ASP A 73 4.77 -8.50 24.41
N MET A 74 4.16 -9.21 23.44
CA MET A 74 3.65 -10.58 23.54
C MET A 74 2.74 -10.83 24.75
N LYS A 75 2.13 -9.75 25.25
CA LYS A 75 1.26 -9.80 26.42
C LYS A 75 -0.04 -10.52 26.05
N ASP A 76 -0.44 -11.48 26.90
CA ASP A 76 -1.66 -12.28 26.73
C ASP A 76 -1.64 -13.22 25.51
N ALA A 77 -0.45 -13.52 24.96
CA ALA A 77 -0.29 -14.52 23.91
C ALA A 77 -0.83 -15.89 24.32
N ASP A 78 -1.77 -16.41 23.55
CA ASP A 78 -2.56 -17.61 23.82
C ASP A 78 -2.21 -18.80 22.91
N VAL A 79 -1.24 -18.62 22.01
CA VAL A 79 -0.67 -19.69 21.18
C VAL A 79 0.83 -19.51 20.98
N THR A 80 1.51 -20.63 20.81
CA THR A 80 2.90 -20.76 20.40
C THR A 80 2.95 -21.48 19.05
N ILE A 81 3.82 -21.06 18.16
CA ILE A 81 4.02 -21.66 16.84
C ILE A 81 5.45 -22.13 16.76
N SER A 82 5.64 -23.43 16.50
CA SER A 82 6.94 -24.04 16.28
C SER A 82 7.27 -24.01 14.79
N VAL A 83 8.39 -23.37 14.45
CA VAL A 83 8.92 -23.28 13.08
C VAL A 83 10.39 -23.65 13.11
N GLY A 84 10.73 -24.79 12.53
CA GLY A 84 12.08 -25.34 12.64
C GLY A 84 12.51 -25.54 14.10
N ASP A 85 13.57 -24.86 14.49
CA ASP A 85 14.16 -24.85 15.83
C ASP A 85 13.68 -23.67 16.70
N ARG A 86 12.85 -22.76 16.16
CA ARG A 86 12.36 -21.57 16.86
C ARG A 86 10.89 -21.71 17.27
N LEU A 87 10.55 -21.03 18.35
CA LEU A 87 9.19 -20.92 18.89
C LEU A 87 8.75 -19.46 18.87
N PHE A 88 7.54 -19.21 18.39
CA PHE A 88 6.95 -17.89 18.23
C PHE A 88 5.66 -17.79 19.03
N GLN A 89 5.56 -16.85 19.97
CA GLN A 89 4.31 -16.57 20.65
C GLN A 89 3.42 -15.68 19.78
N ALA A 90 2.10 -15.84 19.87
CA ALA A 90 1.15 -15.07 19.08
C ALA A 90 -0.27 -15.10 19.70
N HIS A 91 -1.21 -14.44 19.03
CA HIS A 91 -2.61 -14.31 19.43
C HIS A 91 -3.52 -15.01 18.41
N LYS A 92 -4.29 -16.01 18.85
CA LYS A 92 -5.10 -16.86 17.96
C LYS A 92 -6.04 -16.06 17.06
N PHE A 93 -6.75 -15.08 17.63
CA PHE A 93 -7.72 -14.29 16.86
C PHE A 93 -7.08 -13.39 15.82
N VAL A 94 -5.89 -12.87 16.07
CA VAL A 94 -5.17 -12.02 15.11
C VAL A 94 -4.71 -12.85 13.93
N LEU A 95 -4.14 -14.03 14.20
CA LEU A 95 -3.74 -14.97 13.16
C LEU A 95 -4.94 -15.43 12.32
N ALA A 96 -6.02 -15.85 12.99
CA ALA A 96 -7.21 -16.38 12.33
C ALA A 96 -7.97 -15.32 11.51
N ALA A 97 -8.00 -14.07 11.96
CA ALA A 97 -8.61 -12.98 11.19
C ALA A 97 -7.84 -12.63 9.91
N ARG A 98 -6.57 -13.03 9.82
CA ARG A 98 -5.62 -12.60 8.79
C ARG A 98 -5.15 -13.74 7.89
N SER A 99 -5.56 -14.97 8.19
CA SER A 99 -5.18 -16.17 7.46
C SER A 99 -6.23 -17.26 7.67
N ASP A 100 -6.98 -17.59 6.62
CA ASP A 100 -7.95 -18.68 6.63
C ASP A 100 -7.27 -20.05 6.90
N VAL A 101 -6.01 -20.18 6.48
CA VAL A 101 -5.17 -21.35 6.74
C VAL A 101 -4.92 -21.49 8.24
N LEU A 102 -4.45 -20.41 8.90
CA LEU A 102 -4.22 -20.42 10.34
C LEU A 102 -5.52 -20.49 11.12
N GLN A 103 -6.60 -19.86 10.64
CA GLN A 103 -7.93 -20.00 11.22
C GLN A 103 -8.38 -21.46 11.25
N SER A 104 -8.23 -22.17 10.13
CA SER A 104 -8.58 -23.59 10.03
C SER A 104 -7.71 -24.46 10.92
N GLN A 105 -6.41 -24.15 11.05
CA GLN A 105 -5.50 -24.88 11.94
C GLN A 105 -5.78 -24.62 13.42
N LEU A 106 -6.21 -23.41 13.78
CA LEU A 106 -6.51 -22.99 15.16
C LEU A 106 -7.89 -23.43 15.63
N PHE A 107 -8.88 -23.40 14.73
CA PHE A 107 -10.31 -23.53 15.05
C PHE A 107 -11.04 -24.60 14.24
N GLY A 108 -10.33 -25.43 13.47
CA GLY A 108 -10.90 -26.50 12.64
C GLY A 108 -11.53 -27.66 13.42
N LYS A 109 -12.34 -28.47 12.73
CA LYS A 109 -13.15 -29.55 13.33
C LYS A 109 -12.33 -30.83 13.59
N ALA A 110 -11.76 -30.90 14.78
CA ALA A 110 -11.65 -32.14 15.54
C ALA A 110 -11.82 -31.78 17.02
N GLU A 111 -12.97 -32.18 17.56
CA GLU A 111 -13.23 -32.20 18.99
C GLU A 111 -12.16 -33.06 19.66
N GLU A 112 -11.27 -32.43 20.41
CA GLU A 112 -10.80 -32.92 21.70
C GLU A 112 -10.10 -31.73 22.37
N LEU A 113 -10.82 -31.06 23.27
CA LEU A 113 -10.24 -30.20 24.31
C LEU A 113 -9.19 -29.22 23.77
N ASN A 114 -9.61 -28.17 23.05
CA ASN A 114 -8.76 -27.24 22.29
C ASN A 114 -7.85 -26.33 23.17
N TYR A 115 -6.99 -26.98 23.97
CA TYR A 115 -5.86 -26.48 24.75
C TYR A 115 -4.56 -26.52 23.94
N ALA A 116 -4.64 -26.81 22.62
CA ALA A 116 -3.47 -26.74 21.75
C ALA A 116 -2.95 -25.29 21.75
N LYS A 117 -2.01 -25.04 22.67
CA LYS A 117 -1.21 -23.83 22.77
C LYS A 117 -0.02 -23.91 21.79
N CYS A 118 0.05 -24.95 20.95
CA CYS A 118 1.16 -25.14 20.02
C CYS A 118 0.68 -25.56 18.63
N ILE A 119 1.08 -24.81 17.59
CA ILE A 119 0.94 -25.19 16.18
C ILE A 119 2.34 -25.45 15.62
N LYS A 120 2.48 -26.36 14.64
CA LYS A 120 3.74 -26.60 13.95
C LYS A 120 3.65 -26.16 12.48
N VAL A 121 4.56 -25.29 12.06
CA VAL A 121 4.79 -24.96 10.65
C VAL A 121 6.01 -25.74 10.17
N ILE A 122 5.80 -26.54 9.13
CA ILE A 122 6.82 -27.42 8.54
C ILE A 122 7.38 -26.75 7.28
N ASP A 123 8.66 -27.00 6.95
CA ASP A 123 9.29 -26.51 5.72
C ASP A 123 9.19 -24.99 5.57
N MET A 124 9.57 -24.26 6.62
CA MET A 124 9.65 -22.80 6.58
C MET A 124 10.87 -22.35 7.36
N ASP A 125 11.65 -21.44 6.76
CA ASP A 125 12.73 -20.78 7.46
C ASP A 125 12.15 -19.88 8.57
N PRO A 126 12.67 -19.95 9.80
CA PRO A 126 12.15 -19.15 10.91
C PRO A 126 12.19 -17.63 10.68
N THR A 127 13.16 -17.12 9.93
CA THR A 127 13.31 -15.69 9.61
C THR A 127 12.22 -15.25 8.62
N VAL A 128 11.88 -16.11 7.66
CA VAL A 128 10.74 -15.89 6.76
C VAL A 128 9.44 -15.91 7.57
N PHE A 129 9.31 -16.84 8.52
CA PHE A 129 8.13 -16.89 9.39
C PHE A 129 8.01 -15.64 10.27
N GLU A 130 9.11 -15.13 10.79
CA GLU A 130 9.14 -13.88 11.57
C GLU A 130 8.63 -12.69 10.74
N GLY A 131 9.03 -12.61 9.46
CA GLY A 131 8.55 -11.57 8.55
C GLY A 131 7.06 -11.70 8.22
N ILE A 132 6.54 -12.91 7.98
CA ILE A 132 5.08 -13.08 7.74
C ILE A 132 4.28 -12.83 9.02
N LEU A 133 4.80 -13.20 10.19
CA LEU A 133 4.16 -12.89 11.46
C LEU A 133 4.08 -11.39 11.69
N HIS A 134 5.15 -10.63 11.39
CA HIS A 134 5.11 -9.17 11.42
C HIS A 134 4.04 -8.63 10.47
N PHE A 135 4.03 -9.09 9.22
CA PHE A 135 3.04 -8.68 8.22
C PHE A 135 1.59 -8.97 8.64
N ILE A 136 1.34 -10.12 9.27
CA ILE A 136 0.01 -10.48 9.80
C ILE A 136 -0.49 -9.42 10.79
N TYR A 137 0.40 -8.86 11.63
CA TYR A 137 0.03 -7.88 12.65
C TYR A 137 -0.01 -6.44 12.12
N THR A 138 0.89 -6.07 11.21
CA THR A 138 1.12 -4.66 10.88
C THR A 138 0.78 -4.26 9.44
N ASP A 139 0.43 -5.23 8.57
CA ASP A 139 0.30 -5.02 7.12
C ASP A 139 1.58 -4.44 6.47
N SER A 140 2.73 -4.58 7.13
CA SER A 140 4.02 -4.09 6.64
C SER A 140 5.10 -5.16 6.74
N LEU A 141 6.05 -5.09 5.81
CA LEU A 141 7.29 -5.86 5.93
C LEU A 141 8.18 -5.16 6.98
N PRO A 142 8.93 -5.91 7.80
CA PRO A 142 9.95 -5.35 8.68
C PRO A 142 11.00 -4.55 7.88
N ASP A 143 11.48 -3.48 8.50
CA ASP A 143 12.38 -2.48 7.88
C ASP A 143 13.76 -3.03 7.51
N THR A 144 14.12 -4.22 8.01
CA THR A 144 15.42 -4.82 7.73
C THR A 144 15.30 -6.33 7.72
N TYR A 145 15.77 -6.93 6.64
CA TYR A 145 15.98 -8.37 6.54
C TYR A 145 17.47 -8.70 6.63
N PRO A 146 17.86 -9.71 7.41
CA PRO A 146 19.22 -10.21 7.36
C PRO A 146 19.43 -10.98 6.04
N GLY A 147 20.40 -10.54 5.22
CA GLY A 147 20.80 -11.23 3.98
C GLY A 147 20.42 -10.49 2.70
N ASP A 148 20.18 -11.24 1.62
CA ASP A 148 19.74 -10.70 0.33
C ASP A 148 18.27 -10.28 0.42
N GLU A 149 18.04 -8.96 0.40
CA GLU A 149 16.73 -8.34 0.50
C GLU A 149 15.75 -8.84 -0.57
N ASN A 150 16.21 -9.02 -1.82
CA ASN A 150 15.32 -9.46 -2.91
C ASN A 150 14.91 -10.92 -2.72
N ALA A 151 15.84 -11.78 -2.31
CA ALA A 151 15.53 -13.18 -1.97
C ALA A 151 14.57 -13.27 -0.77
N ALA A 152 14.77 -12.42 0.26
CA ALA A 152 13.89 -12.36 1.42
C ALA A 152 12.46 -11.95 1.03
N VAL A 153 12.30 -10.89 0.23
CA VAL A 153 10.99 -10.42 -0.27
C VAL A 153 10.27 -11.51 -1.07
N GLN A 154 10.97 -12.23 -1.96
CA GLN A 154 10.37 -13.35 -2.71
C GLN A 154 9.93 -14.50 -1.79
N CYS A 155 10.75 -14.84 -0.79
CA CYS A 155 10.39 -15.86 0.21
C CYS A 155 9.15 -15.47 1.02
N LEU A 156 8.99 -14.19 1.34
CA LEU A 156 7.81 -13.69 2.07
C LEU A 156 6.57 -13.66 1.22
N LEU A 157 6.69 -13.30 -0.06
CA LEU A 157 5.59 -13.37 -1.01
C LEU A 157 5.08 -14.80 -1.12
N ALA A 158 5.98 -15.78 -1.26
CA ALA A 158 5.64 -17.19 -1.25
C ALA A 158 5.02 -17.65 0.09
N ALA A 159 5.51 -17.14 1.22
CA ALA A 159 4.95 -17.45 2.53
C ALA A 159 3.56 -16.85 2.74
N ALA A 160 3.33 -15.61 2.29
CA ALA A 160 2.04 -14.94 2.36
C ALA A 160 0.98 -15.67 1.52
N ASP A 161 1.34 -16.09 0.31
CA ASP A 161 0.49 -16.95 -0.53
C ASP A 161 0.17 -18.26 0.20
N ARG A 162 1.18 -18.93 0.77
CA ARG A 162 1.00 -20.17 1.53
C ARG A 162 0.04 -20.03 2.71
N PHE A 163 0.06 -18.90 3.40
CA PHE A 163 -0.85 -18.63 4.52
C PHE A 163 -2.14 -17.92 4.08
N ALA A 164 -2.35 -17.68 2.79
CA ALA A 164 -3.46 -16.91 2.25
C ALA A 164 -3.63 -15.53 2.92
N CYS A 165 -2.54 -14.89 3.32
CA CYS A 165 -2.56 -13.53 3.82
C CYS A 165 -2.60 -12.58 2.62
N SER A 166 -3.68 -11.79 2.47
CA SER A 166 -3.72 -10.82 1.37
C SER A 166 -2.62 -9.79 1.56
N ILE A 167 -1.65 -9.75 0.65
CA ILE A 167 -0.74 -8.62 0.53
C ILE A 167 -1.54 -7.51 -0.11
N GLY A 168 -2.19 -6.67 0.70
CA GLY A 168 -2.92 -5.50 0.21
C GLY A 168 -2.03 -4.71 -0.75
N GLY A 169 -2.55 -4.35 -1.92
CA GLY A 169 -1.80 -3.89 -3.11
C GLY A 169 -1.03 -2.58 -2.95
N ARG A 170 -0.08 -2.53 -2.01
CA ARG A 170 0.78 -1.40 -1.70
C ARG A 170 2.24 -1.66 -2.09
N LEU A 171 2.51 -2.77 -2.79
CA LEU A 171 3.83 -3.19 -3.25
C LEU A 171 3.95 -3.28 -4.79
N ILE A 172 2.98 -2.72 -5.53
CA ILE A 172 3.06 -2.47 -6.98
C ILE A 172 2.70 -1.02 -7.28
#